data_AF-A0A0G1QWM3-F1
#
_entry.id   AF-A0A0G1QWM3-F1
#
_cell.length_a   1.000
_cell.length_b   1.000
_cell.length_c   1.000
_cell.angle_alpha   90.00
_cell.angle_beta   90.00
_cell.angle_gamma   90.00
#
_symmetry.space_group_name_H-M   'P 1'
#
loop_
_entity.id
_entity.type
_entity.pdbx_description
1 polymer ?
#
loop_
_entity_poly.entity_id
_entity_poly.type
_entity_poly.pdbx_seq_one_letter_code
_entity_poly.pdbx_strand_id
1 'polypeptide(L)'
;MVHITTIYHCVNCDAQFPKWEGRCRECGQWDTLKETVKPAKTAPSAKASEVIDFSSLAEQSSAPRASTGFNEFDRVLGGGLVPGVLILIGGDPGVGKSTLLLQTAAAMASHEEDSNKSVLYISGEEGAEQIKHRLDRLKISARNLKFLGSSDIETIVATIAEINPRLAIVDSLNTIRSEGGLVGQQSHLRRATERLMTLAKQTNIPILLIGHVTKERQVAGPKTLEHLVDAVLYFEGVEGGAHRILRAVKNRFGGVQEIGIWRMTGEGLIEVPNPSAAFLKERQINVPGSAVTALLQGSRVFLIEVQALVSKTRFGYPQRRVTGFDLSRLQLLIAVLAKRLRLPLAYYDVHLNIAGGLKANEPAMDLPVALAIASALKNVPLSDDVIAVGEVGLQGEVRGVVDLERRLEESSRLGFKQAIIPSQELHGQIKLTLLKVSSVQEAVNQTIAS
;
A
#
# COMPACT_ATOMS: atom_id res chain seq x y z
N MET A 1 -53.33 -10.19 -17.04
CA MET A 1 -52.35 -11.30 -17.13
C MET A 1 -50.97 -10.70 -17.08
N VAL A 2 -50.17 -11.03 -16.07
CA VAL A 2 -48.79 -10.54 -15.95
C VAL A 2 -47.93 -11.35 -16.92
N HIS A 3 -47.32 -10.71 -17.92
CA HIS A 3 -46.35 -11.38 -18.78
C HIS A 3 -45.09 -11.67 -17.95
N ILE A 4 -44.95 -12.94 -17.56
CA ILE A 4 -43.74 -13.44 -16.92
C ILE A 4 -42.72 -13.69 -18.04
N THR A 5 -41.63 -12.91 -18.07
CA THR A 5 -40.52 -13.16 -18.98
C THR A 5 -39.44 -13.92 -18.24
N THR A 6 -39.27 -15.20 -18.58
CA THR A 6 -38.19 -16.03 -18.06
C THR A 6 -36.86 -15.52 -18.62
N ILE A 7 -35.92 -15.17 -17.74
CA ILE A 7 -34.54 -14.79 -18.11
C ILE A 7 -33.59 -15.74 -17.39
N TYR A 8 -32.54 -16.16 -18.07
CA TYR A 8 -31.49 -17.00 -17.50
C TYR A 8 -30.30 -16.11 -17.14
N HIS A 9 -29.76 -16.24 -15.93
CA HIS A 9 -28.55 -15.52 -15.52
C HIS A 9 -27.41 -16.51 -15.28
N CYS A 10 -26.20 -16.14 -15.67
CA CYS A 10 -25.01 -16.91 -15.34
C CYS A 10 -24.58 -16.65 -13.91
N VAL A 11 -24.58 -17.67 -13.05
CA VAL A 11 -24.14 -17.53 -11.64
C VAL A 11 -22.67 -17.12 -11.48
N ASN A 12 -21.86 -17.34 -12.53
CA ASN A 12 -20.42 -17.07 -12.49
C ASN A 12 -20.06 -15.64 -12.89
N CYS A 13 -20.69 -15.09 -13.94
CA CYS A 13 -20.34 -13.78 -14.50
C CYS A 13 -21.52 -12.79 -14.62
N ASP A 14 -22.70 -13.19 -14.15
CA ASP A 14 -23.93 -12.39 -14.12
C ASP A 14 -24.51 -11.98 -15.50
N ALA A 15 -24.00 -12.59 -16.58
CA ALA A 15 -24.53 -12.38 -17.93
C ALA A 15 -25.97 -12.92 -18.05
N GLN A 16 -26.85 -12.15 -18.69
CA GLN A 16 -28.28 -12.48 -18.85
C GLN A 16 -28.57 -12.98 -20.27
N PHE A 17 -29.34 -14.06 -20.36
CA PHE A 17 -29.71 -14.71 -21.61
C PHE A 17 -31.24 -14.88 -21.67
N PRO A 18 -31.86 -14.63 -22.83
CA PRO A 18 -33.31 -14.79 -23.00
C PRO A 18 -33.75 -16.26 -23.06
N LYS A 19 -32.82 -17.19 -23.27
CA LYS A 19 -33.07 -18.64 -23.35
C LYS A 19 -31.97 -19.41 -22.64
N TRP A 20 -32.29 -20.61 -22.15
CA TRP A 20 -31.29 -21.49 -21.56
C TRP A 20 -30.35 -21.98 -22.64
N GLU A 21 -29.06 -21.93 -22.33
CA GLU A 21 -28.00 -22.50 -23.14
C GLU A 21 -27.03 -23.21 -22.19
N GLY A 22 -26.69 -24.46 -22.43
CA GLY A 22 -25.85 -25.25 -21.51
C GLY A 22 -24.47 -24.62 -21.20
N ARG A 23 -24.05 -23.61 -21.98
CA ARG A 23 -22.81 -22.87 -21.81
C ARG A 23 -23.07 -21.36 -21.81
N CYS A 24 -22.52 -20.64 -20.84
CA CYS A 24 -22.53 -19.19 -20.84
C CYS A 24 -21.64 -18.65 -21.98
N ARG A 25 -22.20 -17.81 -22.87
CA ARG A 25 -21.42 -17.22 -23.98
C ARG A 25 -20.38 -16.20 -23.54
N GLU A 26 -20.53 -15.63 -22.34
CA GLU A 26 -19.65 -14.56 -21.86
C GLU A 26 -18.41 -15.12 -21.16
N CYS A 27 -18.59 -16.03 -20.19
CA CYS A 27 -17.47 -16.62 -19.44
C CYS A 27 -17.07 -18.03 -19.90
N GLY A 28 -17.81 -18.62 -20.85
CA GLY A 28 -17.50 -19.92 -21.43
C GLY A 28 -17.74 -21.14 -20.52
N GLN A 29 -18.29 -20.96 -19.32
CA GLN A 29 -18.55 -22.02 -18.34
C GLN A 29 -19.87 -22.76 -18.60
N TRP A 30 -19.86 -24.08 -18.40
CA TRP A 30 -21.03 -24.97 -18.56
C TRP A 30 -21.88 -25.01 -17.29
N ASP A 31 -23.18 -25.28 -17.43
CA ASP A 31 -24.15 -25.45 -16.32
C ASP A 31 -24.22 -24.30 -15.31
N THR A 32 -23.85 -23.08 -15.75
CA THR A 32 -23.88 -21.88 -14.91
C THR A 32 -25.15 -21.05 -15.08
N LEU A 33 -26.01 -21.35 -16.07
CA LEU A 33 -27.23 -20.58 -16.31
C LEU A 33 -28.38 -21.06 -15.42
N LYS A 34 -28.85 -20.20 -14.52
CA LYS A 34 -30.02 -20.44 -13.69
C LYS A 34 -31.21 -19.60 -14.15
N GLU A 35 -32.38 -20.19 -14.07
CA GLU A 35 -33.64 -19.50 -14.35
C GLU A 35 -33.91 -18.43 -13.29
N THR A 36 -34.30 -17.24 -13.72
CA THR A 36 -34.79 -16.19 -12.83
C THR A 36 -36.06 -15.61 -13.40
N VAL A 37 -37.13 -15.76 -12.62
CA VAL A 37 -38.41 -15.15 -12.90
C VAL A 37 -38.29 -13.67 -12.53
N LYS A 38 -38.12 -12.78 -13.52
CA LYS A 38 -38.28 -11.35 -13.23
C LYS A 38 -39.79 -11.08 -13.09
N PRO A 39 -40.27 -10.56 -11.95
CA PRO A 39 -41.59 -9.94 -11.94
C PRO A 39 -41.60 -8.81 -12.98
N ALA A 40 -42.72 -8.64 -13.68
CA ALA A 40 -42.87 -7.55 -14.64
C ALA A 40 -42.52 -6.23 -13.94
N LYS A 41 -41.50 -5.53 -14.46
CA LYS A 41 -41.10 -4.22 -13.95
C LYS A 41 -42.29 -3.29 -14.11
N THR A 42 -42.98 -2.96 -13.02
CA THR A 42 -43.44 -1.58 -12.86
C THR A 42 -42.19 -0.73 -13.03
N ALA A 43 -42.16 0.14 -14.03
CA ALA A 43 -41.08 1.11 -14.15
C ALA A 43 -40.97 1.78 -12.78
N PRO A 44 -39.82 1.74 -12.09
CA PRO A 44 -39.67 2.55 -10.90
C PRO A 44 -39.94 3.97 -11.37
N SER A 45 -40.91 4.65 -10.75
CA SER A 45 -40.95 6.09 -10.81
C SER A 45 -39.64 6.55 -10.17
N ALA A 46 -38.60 6.67 -10.99
CA ALA A 46 -37.33 7.19 -10.55
C ALA A 46 -37.60 8.66 -10.27
N LYS A 47 -37.76 8.99 -9.00
CA LYS A 47 -37.78 10.39 -8.58
C LYS A 47 -36.45 10.98 -9.03
N ALA A 48 -36.51 12.07 -9.80
CA ALA A 48 -35.33 12.86 -10.07
C ALA A 48 -34.69 13.19 -8.72
N SER A 49 -33.42 12.82 -8.55
CA SER A 49 -32.67 13.18 -7.36
C SER A 49 -32.47 14.69 -7.35
N GLU A 50 -32.40 15.31 -6.16
CA GLU A 50 -32.07 16.72 -6.06
C GLU A 50 -30.74 17.00 -6.77
N VAL A 51 -30.76 17.95 -7.69
CA VAL A 51 -29.55 18.44 -8.36
C VAL A 51 -28.97 19.52 -7.46
N ILE A 52 -27.82 19.24 -6.87
CA ILE A 52 -27.09 20.20 -6.06
C ILE A 52 -26.21 21.03 -7.00
N ASP A 53 -26.40 22.35 -6.99
CA ASP A 53 -25.49 23.28 -7.67
C ASP A 53 -24.21 23.42 -6.84
N PHE A 54 -23.05 23.20 -7.46
CA PHE A 54 -21.75 23.38 -6.81
C PHE A 54 -21.57 24.81 -6.26
N SER A 55 -22.21 25.82 -6.84
CA SER A 55 -22.17 27.21 -6.35
C SER A 55 -22.89 27.41 -5.02
N SER A 56 -23.81 26.50 -4.67
CA SER A 56 -24.58 26.52 -3.42
C SER A 56 -23.88 25.81 -2.27
N LEU A 57 -22.84 25.03 -2.56
CA LEU A 57 -21.97 24.47 -1.55
C LEU A 57 -21.00 25.57 -1.12
N ALA A 58 -21.14 26.06 0.11
CA ALA A 58 -20.12 26.92 0.72
C ALA A 58 -18.74 26.25 0.61
N GLU A 59 -17.65 27.03 0.64
CA GLU A 59 -16.28 26.52 0.81
C GLU A 59 -16.16 25.76 2.14
N GLN A 60 -16.74 24.56 2.21
CA GLN A 60 -16.66 23.71 3.37
C GLN A 60 -15.25 23.16 3.40
N SER A 61 -14.49 23.64 4.38
CA SER A 61 -13.34 22.94 4.94
C SER A 61 -13.62 21.43 4.91
N SER A 62 -12.67 20.67 4.38
CA SER A 62 -12.70 19.21 4.21
C SER A 62 -13.62 18.49 5.20
N ALA A 63 -14.48 17.59 4.72
CA ALA A 63 -15.40 16.80 5.54
C ALA A 63 -14.74 16.34 6.87
N PRO A 64 -15.44 16.43 8.02
CA PRO A 64 -14.87 16.11 9.32
C PRO A 64 -14.35 14.67 9.31
N ARG A 65 -13.06 14.49 9.64
CA ARG A 65 -12.39 13.19 9.66
C ARG A 65 -12.28 12.71 11.09
N ALA A 66 -12.64 11.45 11.33
CA ALA A 66 -12.41 10.80 12.61
C ALA A 66 -10.98 10.26 12.66
N SER A 67 -10.25 10.53 13.74
CA SER A 67 -8.96 9.87 13.95
C SER A 67 -9.16 8.37 14.19
N THR A 68 -8.27 7.57 13.62
CA THR A 68 -8.20 6.13 13.88
C THR A 68 -7.48 5.80 15.20
N GLY A 69 -6.90 6.82 15.87
CA GLY A 69 -6.01 6.66 17.02
C GLY A 69 -4.55 6.33 16.64
N PHE A 70 -4.26 6.25 15.34
CA PHE A 70 -2.96 5.89 14.78
C PHE A 70 -2.55 6.93 13.74
N ASN A 71 -1.44 7.63 13.98
CA ASN A 71 -0.99 8.75 13.14
C ASN A 71 -0.56 8.31 11.73
N GLU A 72 0.11 7.16 11.62
CA GLU A 72 0.52 6.56 10.36
C GLU A 72 -0.69 6.06 9.58
N PHE A 73 -1.73 5.53 10.25
CA PHE A 73 -2.95 5.12 9.58
C PHE A 73 -3.75 6.33 9.08
N ASP A 74 -3.95 7.34 9.95
CA ASP A 74 -4.63 8.59 9.57
C ASP A 74 -3.94 9.25 8.39
N ARG A 75 -2.61 9.28 8.36
CA ARG A 75 -1.83 9.77 7.21
C ARG A 75 -2.14 9.01 5.93
N VAL A 76 -2.11 7.68 5.95
CA VAL A 76 -2.42 6.85 4.78
C VAL A 76 -3.85 7.11 4.27
N LEU A 77 -4.77 7.42 5.19
CA LEU A 77 -6.16 7.79 4.88
C LEU A 77 -6.32 9.24 4.39
N GLY A 78 -5.28 10.08 4.46
CA GLY A 78 -5.35 11.50 4.08
C GLY A 78 -5.78 12.42 5.22
N GLY A 79 -5.43 12.09 6.46
CA GLY A 79 -5.74 12.85 7.67
C GLY A 79 -6.82 12.24 8.56
N GLY A 80 -7.19 10.98 8.35
CA GLY A 80 -8.20 10.28 9.15
C GLY A 80 -9.35 9.70 8.32
N LEU A 81 -10.26 9.02 9.01
CA LEU A 81 -11.37 8.28 8.43
C LEU A 81 -12.53 9.22 8.07
N VAL A 82 -12.90 9.22 6.79
CA VAL A 82 -14.02 10.01 6.26
C VAL A 82 -15.33 9.25 6.50
N PRO A 83 -16.42 9.92 6.92
CA PRO A 83 -17.73 9.30 7.05
C PRO A 83 -18.28 8.73 5.72
N GLY A 84 -19.04 7.64 5.80
CA GLY A 84 -19.73 7.05 4.66
C GLY A 84 -18.83 6.50 3.54
N VAL A 85 -17.61 6.09 3.87
CA VAL A 85 -16.64 5.53 2.92
C VAL A 85 -16.46 4.04 3.10
N LEU A 86 -16.15 3.36 2.00
CA LEU A 86 -15.76 1.95 2.00
C LEU A 86 -14.27 1.82 1.69
N ILE A 87 -13.51 1.23 2.60
CA ILE A 87 -12.05 1.06 2.46
C ILE A 87 -11.70 -0.42 2.47
N LEU A 88 -10.96 -0.86 1.45
CA LEU A 88 -10.45 -2.22 1.35
C LEU A 88 -9.00 -2.28 1.82
N ILE A 89 -8.70 -3.20 2.74
CA ILE A 89 -7.35 -3.50 3.20
C ILE A 89 -6.97 -4.90 2.69
N GLY A 90 -6.14 -4.90 1.67
CA GLY A 90 -5.53 -6.08 1.07
C GLY A 90 -4.21 -6.45 1.73
N GLY A 91 -3.76 -7.68 1.54
CA GLY A 91 -2.43 -8.12 1.96
C GLY A 91 -2.35 -9.63 2.13
N ASP A 92 -1.14 -10.14 2.25
CA ASP A 92 -0.89 -11.57 2.38
C ASP A 92 -1.49 -12.13 3.69
N PRO A 93 -1.92 -13.40 3.73
CA PRO A 93 -2.32 -14.06 4.97
C PRO A 93 -1.22 -13.95 6.04
N GLY A 94 -1.58 -13.69 7.29
CA GLY A 94 -0.62 -13.62 8.41
C GLY A 94 0.21 -12.32 8.51
N VAL A 95 0.09 -11.37 7.57
CA VAL A 95 0.82 -10.09 7.63
C VAL A 95 0.44 -9.21 8.84
N GLY A 96 -0.79 -9.39 9.34
CA GLY A 96 -1.32 -8.66 10.51
C GLY A 96 -2.55 -7.78 10.25
N LYS A 97 -3.29 -7.96 9.14
CA LYS A 97 -4.47 -7.14 8.78
C LYS A 97 -5.53 -7.09 9.88
N SER A 98 -5.97 -8.25 10.38
CA SER A 98 -6.92 -8.34 11.49
C SER A 98 -6.38 -7.72 12.77
N THR A 99 -5.06 -7.84 13.02
CA THR A 99 -4.43 -7.20 14.18
C THR A 99 -4.47 -5.68 14.07
N LEU A 100 -4.13 -5.12 12.90
CA LEU A 100 -4.21 -3.69 12.63
C LEU A 100 -5.64 -3.18 12.85
N LEU A 101 -6.63 -3.84 12.25
CA LEU A 101 -8.01 -3.40 12.35
C LEU A 101 -8.62 -3.61 13.73
N LEU A 102 -8.26 -4.66 14.45
CA LEU A 102 -8.71 -4.86 15.82
C LEU A 102 -8.14 -3.78 16.76
N GLN A 103 -6.86 -3.43 16.58
CA GLN A 103 -6.24 -2.31 17.30
C GLN A 103 -6.93 -0.98 16.98
N THR A 104 -7.19 -0.71 15.69
CA THR A 104 -7.95 0.48 15.27
C THR A 104 -9.35 0.49 15.87
N ALA A 105 -10.06 -0.64 15.85
CA ALA A 105 -11.42 -0.75 16.38
C ALA A 105 -11.49 -0.36 17.84
N ALA A 106 -10.52 -0.81 18.64
CA ALA A 106 -10.46 -0.52 20.06
C ALA A 106 -9.93 0.87 20.39
N ALA A 107 -8.93 1.37 19.65
CA ALA A 107 -8.43 2.73 19.80
C ALA A 107 -9.55 3.74 19.52
N MET A 108 -10.24 3.54 18.39
CA MET A 108 -11.46 4.25 18.09
C MET A 108 -12.45 4.02 19.25
N ALA A 109 -12.76 2.76 19.62
CA ALA A 109 -13.50 2.34 20.83
C ALA A 109 -13.47 3.31 22.02
N SER A 110 -12.25 3.69 22.38
CA SER A 110 -11.89 4.44 23.58
C SER A 110 -12.03 5.97 23.49
N HIS A 111 -11.85 6.59 22.32
CA HIS A 111 -12.77 7.61 21.80
C HIS A 111 -13.66 8.47 22.72
N GLU A 112 -13.18 9.36 23.60
CA GLU A 112 -14.07 10.06 24.56
C GLU A 112 -15.06 11.06 23.91
N GLU A 113 -14.67 11.72 22.81
CA GLU A 113 -15.46 12.78 22.15
C GLU A 113 -16.81 12.29 21.59
N ASP A 114 -16.97 10.98 21.38
CA ASP A 114 -18.17 10.34 20.80
C ASP A 114 -18.60 9.12 21.64
N SER A 115 -18.62 9.27 22.97
CA SER A 115 -18.95 8.22 23.94
C SER A 115 -20.29 7.50 23.72
N ASN A 116 -21.17 8.03 22.86
CA ASN A 116 -22.50 7.46 22.59
C ASN A 116 -22.54 6.48 21.41
N LYS A 117 -21.49 6.36 20.59
CA LYS A 117 -21.46 5.43 19.43
C LYS A 117 -20.40 4.34 19.58
N SER A 118 -20.85 3.10 19.46
CA SER A 118 -19.98 1.90 19.48
C SER A 118 -19.27 1.66 18.15
N VAL A 119 -18.21 0.85 18.18
CA VAL A 119 -17.58 0.24 16.99
C VAL A 119 -18.10 -1.19 16.85
N LEU A 120 -18.41 -1.62 15.62
CA LEU A 120 -18.90 -2.98 15.33
C LEU A 120 -17.83 -3.77 14.57
N TYR A 121 -17.31 -4.83 15.18
CA TYR A 121 -16.41 -5.79 14.55
C TYR A 121 -17.19 -7.02 14.09
N ILE A 122 -17.11 -7.34 12.81
CA ILE A 122 -17.88 -8.40 12.18
C ILE A 122 -16.90 -9.44 11.67
N SER A 123 -17.06 -10.70 12.08
CA SER A 123 -16.26 -11.79 11.54
C SER A 123 -17.11 -13.02 11.22
N GLY A 124 -16.84 -13.62 10.06
CA GLY A 124 -17.30 -14.96 9.71
C GLY A 124 -16.22 -16.03 9.88
N GLU A 125 -14.97 -15.64 10.17
CA GLU A 125 -13.81 -16.54 10.32
C GLU A 125 -13.56 -16.91 11.79
N GLU A 126 -13.48 -15.91 12.66
CA GLU A 126 -13.13 -16.08 14.07
C GLU A 126 -14.36 -15.85 14.96
N GLY A 127 -14.48 -16.67 16.01
CA GLY A 127 -15.52 -16.53 17.02
C GLY A 127 -15.23 -15.41 18.02
N ALA A 128 -16.26 -14.99 18.76
CA ALA A 128 -16.17 -13.94 19.77
C ALA A 128 -15.07 -14.21 20.82
N GLU A 129 -14.96 -15.45 21.29
CA GLU A 129 -13.97 -15.88 22.28
C GLU A 129 -12.53 -15.76 21.75
N GLN A 130 -12.29 -16.14 20.49
CA GLN A 130 -10.97 -16.04 19.86
C GLN A 130 -10.53 -14.58 19.72
N ILE A 131 -11.45 -13.70 19.30
CA ILE A 131 -11.17 -12.27 19.22
C ILE A 131 -10.92 -11.67 20.61
N LYS A 132 -11.71 -12.08 21.61
CA LYS A 132 -11.49 -11.68 23.01
C LYS A 132 -10.09 -12.09 23.50
N HIS A 133 -9.66 -13.32 23.26
CA HIS A 133 -8.31 -13.76 23.61
C HIS A 133 -7.22 -12.93 22.91
N ARG A 134 -7.45 -12.48 21.67
CA ARG A 134 -6.52 -11.57 20.98
C ARG A 134 -6.47 -10.21 21.64
N LEU A 135 -7.62 -9.63 22.02
CA LEU A 135 -7.68 -8.37 22.75
C LEU A 135 -6.93 -8.45 24.08
N ASP A 136 -7.15 -9.53 24.84
CA ASP A 136 -6.47 -9.77 26.12
C ASP A 136 -4.95 -9.88 25.95
N ARG A 137 -4.50 -10.63 24.92
CA ARG A 137 -3.08 -10.76 24.59
C ARG A 137 -2.45 -9.41 24.21
N LEU A 138 -3.18 -8.57 23.47
CA LEU A 138 -2.75 -7.24 23.07
C LEU A 138 -2.89 -6.21 24.21
N LYS A 139 -3.46 -6.61 25.37
CA LYS A 139 -3.77 -5.74 26.53
C LYS A 139 -4.69 -4.57 26.17
N ILE A 140 -5.66 -4.82 25.28
CA ILE A 140 -6.56 -3.81 24.74
C ILE A 140 -7.93 -3.91 25.42
N SER A 141 -8.44 -2.78 25.90
CA SER A 141 -9.79 -2.69 26.46
C SER A 141 -10.85 -2.80 25.37
N ALA A 142 -11.82 -3.69 25.55
CA ALA A 142 -12.96 -3.89 24.65
C ALA A 142 -14.15 -2.94 24.92
N ARG A 143 -13.95 -1.84 25.65
CA ARG A 143 -15.03 -0.89 25.95
C ARG A 143 -15.60 -0.32 24.65
N ASN A 144 -16.93 -0.32 24.53
CA ASN A 144 -17.68 0.15 23.35
C ASN A 144 -17.37 -0.58 22.03
N LEU A 145 -16.68 -1.73 22.08
CA LEU A 145 -16.45 -2.61 20.95
C LEU A 145 -17.50 -3.74 20.96
N LYS A 146 -18.36 -3.76 19.95
CA LYS A 146 -19.38 -4.81 19.75
C LYS A 146 -18.88 -5.82 18.73
N PHE A 147 -19.32 -7.07 18.86
CA PHE A 147 -18.97 -8.15 17.95
C PHE A 147 -20.21 -8.76 17.30
N LEU A 148 -20.11 -9.09 16.00
CA LEU A 148 -21.10 -9.89 15.28
C LEU A 148 -20.39 -11.06 14.58
N GLY A 149 -20.76 -12.28 14.99
CA GLY A 149 -20.34 -13.51 14.32
C GLY A 149 -21.32 -13.88 13.21
N SER A 150 -21.19 -13.27 12.03
CA SER A 150 -22.06 -13.58 10.89
C SER A 150 -21.29 -13.56 9.58
N SER A 151 -21.62 -14.52 8.73
CA SER A 151 -21.17 -14.57 7.34
C SER A 151 -22.24 -14.09 6.36
N ASP A 152 -23.48 -13.81 6.78
CA ASP A 152 -24.57 -13.47 5.87
C ASP A 152 -24.66 -11.96 5.62
N ILE A 153 -24.59 -11.53 4.35
CA ILE A 153 -24.57 -10.11 4.00
C ILE A 153 -25.83 -9.36 4.40
N GLU A 154 -27.01 -10.00 4.34
CA GLU A 154 -28.27 -9.35 4.70
C GLU A 154 -28.29 -9.03 6.19
N THR A 155 -27.92 -10.02 7.00
CA THR A 155 -27.78 -9.89 8.45
C THR A 155 -26.77 -8.79 8.80
N ILE A 156 -25.62 -8.78 8.12
CA ILE A 156 -24.58 -7.76 8.33
C ILE A 156 -25.12 -6.35 8.03
N VAL A 157 -25.75 -6.16 6.88
CA VAL A 157 -26.28 -4.86 6.44
C VAL A 157 -27.38 -4.38 7.38
N ALA A 158 -28.32 -5.25 7.75
CA ALA A 158 -29.39 -4.93 8.68
C ALA A 158 -28.84 -4.54 10.06
N THR A 159 -27.87 -5.30 10.57
CA THR A 159 -27.26 -5.05 11.88
C THR A 159 -26.50 -3.73 11.92
N ILE A 160 -25.73 -3.40 10.87
CA ILE A 160 -25.03 -2.11 10.78
C ILE A 160 -26.04 -0.95 10.74
N ALA A 161 -27.12 -1.07 9.96
CA ALA A 161 -28.15 -0.05 9.87
C ALA A 161 -28.87 0.19 11.22
N GLU A 162 -29.16 -0.88 11.96
CA GLU A 162 -29.84 -0.81 13.27
C GLU A 162 -28.92 -0.26 14.37
N ILE A 163 -27.70 -0.79 14.49
CA ILE A 163 -26.75 -0.39 15.54
C ILE A 163 -26.22 1.03 15.30
N ASN A 164 -26.18 1.47 14.02
CA ASN A 164 -25.60 2.74 13.59
C ASN A 164 -24.23 3.03 14.23
N PRO A 165 -23.25 2.09 14.12
CA PRO A 165 -21.95 2.28 14.73
C PRO A 165 -21.20 3.43 14.06
N ARG A 166 -20.24 4.01 14.77
CA ARG A 166 -19.35 5.02 14.16
C ARG A 166 -18.30 4.43 13.23
N LEU A 167 -18.06 3.12 13.34
CA LEU A 167 -17.20 2.35 12.45
C LEU A 167 -17.69 0.91 12.41
N ALA A 168 -17.81 0.36 11.20
CA ALA A 168 -17.98 -1.07 11.01
C ALA A 168 -16.72 -1.69 10.40
N ILE A 169 -16.26 -2.81 10.93
CA ILE A 169 -15.14 -3.58 10.41
C ILE A 169 -15.63 -4.96 10.00
N VAL A 170 -15.25 -5.40 8.81
CA VAL A 170 -15.64 -6.70 8.25
C VAL A 170 -14.39 -7.53 7.97
N ASP A 171 -14.18 -8.55 8.80
CA ASP A 171 -13.03 -9.46 8.78
C ASP A 171 -13.46 -10.93 8.57
N SER A 172 -13.47 -11.48 7.36
CA SER A 172 -13.04 -10.89 6.10
C SER A 172 -14.12 -11.00 5.03
N LEU A 173 -14.03 -10.17 3.99
CA LEU A 173 -14.96 -10.18 2.85
C LEU A 173 -15.04 -11.57 2.19
N ASN A 174 -13.95 -12.35 2.24
CA ASN A 174 -13.86 -13.68 1.66
C ASN A 174 -14.84 -14.68 2.30
N THR A 175 -15.30 -14.43 3.53
CA THR A 175 -16.27 -15.29 4.21
C THR A 175 -17.72 -14.89 4.04
N ILE A 176 -17.97 -13.72 3.45
CA ILE A 176 -19.33 -13.23 3.30
C ILE A 176 -20.07 -14.05 2.22
N ARG A 177 -21.27 -14.49 2.59
CA ARG A 177 -22.25 -15.16 1.76
C ARG A 177 -23.26 -14.13 1.27
N SER A 178 -23.67 -14.27 0.02
CA SER A 178 -24.79 -13.56 -0.59
C SER A 178 -25.66 -14.60 -1.27
N GLU A 179 -26.98 -14.39 -1.30
CA GLU A 179 -27.91 -15.30 -1.97
C GLU A 179 -27.52 -15.56 -3.44
N GLY A 180 -27.61 -16.82 -3.88
CA GLY A 180 -27.53 -17.18 -5.31
C GLY A 180 -26.32 -17.99 -5.80
N GLY A 181 -25.34 -18.30 -4.95
CA GLY A 181 -24.14 -19.07 -5.36
C GLY A 181 -23.11 -19.33 -4.25
N LEU A 182 -21.95 -19.86 -4.63
CA LEU A 182 -20.95 -20.43 -3.72
C LEU A 182 -19.99 -19.36 -3.16
N VAL A 183 -19.64 -19.51 -1.87
CA VAL A 183 -18.70 -18.62 -1.16
C VAL A 183 -17.35 -18.58 -1.87
N GLY A 184 -16.77 -17.39 -1.99
CA GLY A 184 -15.45 -17.19 -2.62
C GLY A 184 -15.46 -16.97 -4.14
N GLN A 185 -16.61 -17.10 -4.81
CA GLN A 185 -16.74 -16.69 -6.22
C GLN A 185 -16.73 -15.15 -6.37
N GLN A 186 -16.14 -14.66 -7.45
CA GLN A 186 -15.94 -13.21 -7.68
C GLN A 186 -17.25 -12.42 -7.75
N SER A 187 -18.30 -13.01 -8.33
CA SER A 187 -19.64 -12.41 -8.40
C SER A 187 -20.22 -12.12 -7.01
N HIS A 188 -19.98 -13.00 -6.04
CA HIS A 188 -20.43 -12.83 -4.65
C HIS A 188 -19.71 -11.70 -3.94
N LEU A 189 -18.37 -11.67 -4.02
CA LEU A 189 -17.57 -10.63 -3.38
C LEU A 189 -17.93 -9.24 -3.92
N ARG A 190 -18.18 -9.15 -5.24
CA ARG A 190 -18.63 -7.92 -5.89
C ARG A 190 -19.98 -7.46 -5.34
N ARG A 191 -20.99 -8.34 -5.34
CA ARG A 191 -22.34 -8.01 -4.85
C ARG A 191 -22.33 -7.61 -3.38
N ALA A 192 -21.57 -8.31 -2.53
CA ALA A 192 -21.42 -7.94 -1.12
C ALA A 192 -20.78 -6.56 -0.96
N THR A 193 -19.73 -6.27 -1.74
CA THR A 193 -19.04 -4.96 -1.72
C THR A 193 -19.97 -3.83 -2.17
N GLU A 194 -20.75 -4.01 -3.23
CA GLU A 194 -21.71 -3.01 -3.73
C GLU A 194 -22.81 -2.70 -2.69
N ARG A 195 -23.28 -3.71 -1.95
CA ARG A 195 -24.26 -3.51 -0.86
C ARG A 195 -23.67 -2.77 0.32
N LEU A 196 -22.47 -3.13 0.75
CA LEU A 196 -21.77 -2.43 1.82
C LEU A 196 -21.45 -0.98 1.44
N MET A 197 -21.10 -0.73 0.17
CA MET A 197 -20.88 0.62 -0.35
C MET A 197 -22.16 1.45 -0.31
N THR A 198 -23.27 0.88 -0.79
CA THR A 198 -24.59 1.53 -0.75
C THR A 198 -24.98 1.87 0.68
N LEU A 199 -24.81 0.93 1.61
CA LEU A 199 -25.07 1.12 3.03
C LEU A 199 -24.20 2.24 3.63
N ALA A 200 -22.90 2.23 3.36
CA ALA A 200 -21.97 3.25 3.86
C ALA A 200 -22.42 4.66 3.44
N LYS A 201 -22.80 4.85 2.17
CA LYS A 201 -23.30 6.13 1.66
C LYS A 201 -24.64 6.54 2.27
N GLN A 202 -25.57 5.60 2.44
CA GLN A 202 -26.90 5.88 2.99
C GLN A 202 -26.89 6.20 4.49
N THR A 203 -26.03 5.53 5.25
CA THR A 203 -25.96 5.67 6.71
C THR A 203 -24.89 6.66 7.16
N ASN A 204 -24.03 7.10 6.24
CA ASN A 204 -22.84 7.89 6.52
C ASN A 204 -21.85 7.20 7.48
N ILE A 205 -21.88 5.87 7.55
CA ILE A 205 -21.01 5.06 8.42
C ILE A 205 -19.77 4.63 7.62
N PRO A 206 -18.54 4.87 8.11
CA PRO A 206 -17.35 4.33 7.48
C PRO A 206 -17.24 2.82 7.73
N ILE A 207 -16.86 2.08 6.69
CA ILE A 207 -16.73 0.62 6.71
C ILE A 207 -15.32 0.23 6.24
N LEU A 208 -14.61 -0.55 7.06
CA LEU A 208 -13.30 -1.14 6.71
C LEU A 208 -13.49 -2.62 6.37
N LEU A 209 -13.01 -3.04 5.21
CA LEU A 209 -13.10 -4.41 4.72
C LEU A 209 -11.72 -5.04 4.66
N ILE A 210 -11.56 -6.25 5.21
CA ILE A 210 -10.37 -7.06 4.98
C ILE A 210 -10.60 -7.93 3.75
N GLY A 211 -9.67 -7.86 2.80
CA GLY A 211 -9.61 -8.74 1.64
C GLY A 211 -8.29 -9.51 1.61
N HIS A 212 -8.35 -10.82 1.37
CA HIS A 212 -7.15 -11.62 1.14
C HIS A 212 -6.69 -11.52 -0.31
N VAL A 213 -5.38 -11.31 -0.51
CA VAL A 213 -4.74 -11.39 -1.83
C VAL A 213 -4.29 -12.84 -2.03
N THR A 214 -4.68 -13.46 -3.14
CA THR A 214 -4.21 -14.80 -3.51
C THR A 214 -2.77 -14.74 -4.05
N LYS A 215 -2.00 -15.83 -3.87
CA LYS A 215 -0.53 -15.94 -4.06
C LYS A 215 0.02 -15.48 -5.41
N GLU A 216 -0.81 -15.19 -6.41
CA GLU A 216 -0.36 -14.87 -7.76
C GLU A 216 -0.30 -13.37 -8.07
N ARG A 217 -0.80 -12.45 -7.22
CA ARG A 217 -0.91 -10.99 -7.53
C ARG A 217 -1.53 -10.67 -8.92
N GLN A 218 -2.04 -11.67 -9.63
CA GLN A 218 -2.54 -11.62 -11.00
C GLN A 218 -4.06 -11.85 -11.01
N VAL A 219 -4.73 -10.79 -11.46
CA VAL A 219 -5.93 -10.74 -12.31
C VAL A 219 -7.26 -11.32 -11.76
N ALA A 220 -7.28 -12.06 -10.64
CA ALA A 220 -8.53 -12.65 -10.14
C ALA A 220 -8.78 -12.47 -8.62
N GLY A 221 -8.11 -11.49 -8.00
CA GLY A 221 -8.26 -11.12 -6.59
C GLY A 221 -8.77 -9.68 -6.38
N PRO A 222 -8.52 -9.04 -5.22
CA PRO A 222 -8.98 -7.70 -4.80
C PRO A 222 -9.02 -6.59 -5.87
N LYS A 223 -8.19 -6.67 -6.92
CA LYS A 223 -8.21 -5.78 -8.11
C LYS A 223 -9.59 -5.58 -8.73
N THR A 224 -10.45 -6.61 -8.81
CA THR A 224 -11.81 -6.45 -9.34
C THR A 224 -12.69 -5.57 -8.42
N LEU A 225 -12.37 -5.55 -7.12
CA LEU A 225 -13.07 -4.75 -6.10
C LEU A 225 -12.47 -3.35 -5.93
N GLU A 226 -11.22 -3.14 -6.35
CA GLU A 226 -10.53 -1.84 -6.22
C GLU A 226 -11.31 -0.70 -6.86
N HIS A 227 -12.05 -0.95 -7.94
CA HIS A 227 -12.88 0.06 -8.58
C HIS A 227 -14.16 0.40 -7.81
N LEU A 228 -14.68 -0.54 -7.00
CA LEU A 228 -15.95 -0.43 -6.29
C LEU A 228 -15.83 0.30 -4.95
N VAL A 229 -14.65 0.26 -4.33
CA VAL A 229 -14.39 0.89 -3.04
C VAL A 229 -13.84 2.32 -3.20
N ASP A 230 -13.94 3.14 -2.17
CA ASP A 230 -13.43 4.51 -2.23
C ASP A 230 -11.92 4.60 -2.00
N ALA A 231 -11.37 3.70 -1.18
CA ALA A 231 -9.93 3.58 -0.95
C ALA A 231 -9.48 2.11 -0.88
N VAL A 232 -8.25 1.87 -1.35
CA VAL A 232 -7.58 0.57 -1.37
C VAL A 232 -6.21 0.73 -0.74
N LEU A 233 -6.00 0.00 0.34
CA LEU A 233 -4.76 -0.05 1.09
C LEU A 233 -4.18 -1.46 1.03
N TYR A 234 -2.87 -1.57 0.86
CA TYR A 234 -2.17 -2.85 0.95
C TYR A 234 -1.29 -2.86 2.18
N PHE A 235 -1.47 -3.87 3.03
CA PHE A 235 -0.62 -4.14 4.17
C PHE A 235 0.37 -5.25 3.81
N GLU A 236 1.62 -4.86 3.62
CA GLU A 236 2.69 -5.72 3.12
C GLU A 236 3.73 -5.99 4.21
N GLY A 237 4.21 -7.23 4.27
CA GLY A 237 5.35 -7.60 5.08
C GLY A 237 6.64 -7.27 4.34
N VAL A 238 7.62 -6.74 5.07
CA VAL A 238 8.98 -6.64 4.56
C VAL A 238 9.64 -8.02 4.66
N GLU A 239 10.19 -8.54 3.55
CA GLU A 239 10.90 -9.82 3.55
C GLU A 239 12.06 -9.81 4.56
N GLY A 240 12.11 -10.82 5.43
CA GLY A 240 13.13 -10.93 6.49
C GLY A 240 13.02 -9.91 7.62
N GLY A 241 12.04 -8.99 7.60
CA GLY A 241 11.92 -7.88 8.54
C GLY A 241 10.73 -7.98 9.51
N ALA A 242 10.88 -7.34 10.67
CA ALA A 242 9.78 -7.13 11.63
C ALA A 242 8.80 -6.02 11.19
N HIS A 243 9.17 -5.24 10.16
CA HIS A 243 8.40 -4.10 9.69
C HIS A 243 7.23 -4.54 8.78
N ARG A 244 6.15 -3.79 8.84
CA ARG A 244 4.94 -3.91 8.02
C ARG A 244 4.60 -2.55 7.44
N ILE A 245 4.26 -2.51 6.17
CA ILE A 245 4.01 -1.26 5.45
C ILE A 245 2.55 -1.26 5.00
N LEU A 246 1.80 -0.25 5.41
CA LEU A 246 0.48 0.04 4.83
C LEU A 246 0.66 1.07 3.72
N ARG A 247 0.17 0.77 2.53
CA ARG A 247 0.30 1.64 1.35
C ARG A 247 -1.05 1.94 0.74
N ALA A 248 -1.34 3.22 0.52
CA ALA A 248 -2.49 3.63 -0.29
C ALA A 248 -2.19 3.45 -1.79
N VAL A 249 -2.94 2.58 -2.46
CA VAL A 249 -2.89 2.40 -3.93
C VAL A 249 -3.99 3.19 -4.61
N LYS A 250 -5.16 3.29 -3.97
CA LYS A 250 -6.27 4.15 -4.36
C LYS A 250 -6.75 4.89 -3.13
N ASN A 251 -6.86 6.21 -3.20
CA ASN A 251 -7.50 6.99 -2.14
C ASN A 251 -8.22 8.18 -2.75
N ARG A 252 -9.56 8.18 -2.73
CA ARG A 252 -10.37 9.31 -3.21
C ARG A 252 -10.36 10.52 -2.26
N PHE A 253 -9.83 10.35 -1.06
CA PHE A 253 -9.85 11.34 0.01
C PHE A 253 -8.46 11.69 0.53
N GLY A 254 -7.39 11.33 -0.18
CA GLY A 254 -6.03 11.58 0.27
C GLY A 254 -5.01 11.31 -0.83
N GLY A 255 -3.72 11.51 -0.51
CA GLY A 255 -2.62 11.22 -1.43
C GLY A 255 -2.57 9.74 -1.80
N VAL A 256 -2.30 9.44 -3.07
CA VAL A 256 -1.89 8.10 -3.50
C VAL A 256 -0.42 7.88 -3.15
N GLN A 257 -0.04 6.62 -2.95
CA GLN A 257 1.32 6.19 -2.57
C GLN A 257 1.80 6.60 -1.17
N GLU A 258 0.94 7.23 -0.36
CA GLU A 258 1.19 7.43 1.07
C GLU A 258 1.46 6.09 1.76
N ILE A 259 2.42 6.08 2.68
CA ILE A 259 2.75 4.90 3.47
C ILE A 259 2.77 5.18 4.97
N GLY A 260 2.30 4.18 5.69
CA GLY A 260 2.47 4.03 7.12
C GLY A 260 3.38 2.84 7.42
N ILE A 261 4.20 2.94 8.46
CA ILE A 261 5.11 1.86 8.86
C ILE A 261 4.80 1.42 10.28
N TRP A 262 4.66 0.11 10.46
CA TRP A 262 4.52 -0.55 11.74
C TRP A 262 5.64 -1.54 11.96
N ARG A 263 5.89 -1.85 13.23
CA ARG A 263 6.71 -2.99 13.64
C ARG A 263 5.83 -4.00 14.37
N MET A 264 5.86 -5.25 13.92
CA MET A 264 5.19 -6.35 14.60
C MET A 264 5.99 -6.75 15.84
N THR A 265 5.33 -6.78 16.99
CA THR A 265 5.91 -7.16 18.29
C THR A 265 5.00 -8.17 18.99
N GLY A 266 5.44 -8.71 20.14
CA GLY A 266 4.59 -9.57 20.97
C GLY A 266 3.33 -8.86 21.49
N GLU A 267 3.35 -7.54 21.60
CA GLU A 267 2.24 -6.70 22.05
C GLU A 267 1.34 -6.21 20.90
N GLY A 268 1.63 -6.63 19.65
CA GLY A 268 0.89 -6.22 18.45
C GLY A 268 1.69 -5.31 17.53
N LEU A 269 0.99 -4.52 16.72
CA LEU A 269 1.58 -3.57 15.79
C LEU A 269 1.82 -2.23 16.49
N ILE A 270 3.04 -1.72 16.39
CA ILE A 270 3.47 -0.42 16.93
C ILE A 270 3.88 0.49 15.78
N GLU A 271 3.40 1.73 15.76
CA GLU A 271 3.75 2.73 14.73
C GLU A 271 5.24 3.09 14.78
N VAL A 272 5.84 3.28 13.62
CA VAL A 272 7.21 3.76 13.45
C VAL A 272 7.16 5.18 12.89
N PRO A 273 7.10 6.22 13.76
CA PRO A 273 6.90 7.61 13.31
C PRO A 273 8.11 8.18 12.56
N ASN A 274 9.32 7.74 12.93
CA ASN A 274 10.56 8.09 12.23
C ASN A 274 11.22 6.85 11.59
N PRO A 275 10.77 6.47 10.38
CA PRO A 275 11.26 5.29 9.68
C PRO A 275 12.69 5.46 9.19
N SER A 276 13.08 6.66 8.75
CA SER A 276 14.47 6.95 8.36
C SER A 276 15.46 6.65 9.49
N ALA A 277 15.15 7.10 10.71
CA ALA A 277 15.98 6.78 11.88
C ALA A 277 15.97 5.28 12.20
N ALA A 278 14.82 4.61 12.06
CA ALA A 278 14.72 3.17 12.31
C ALA A 278 15.56 2.35 11.31
N PHE A 279 15.53 2.69 10.02
CA PHE A 279 16.28 1.97 8.99
C PHE A 279 17.78 2.26 9.02
N LEU A 280 18.18 3.49 9.38
CA LEU A 280 19.59 3.86 9.47
C LEU A 280 20.26 3.42 10.77
N LYS A 281 19.51 3.08 11.83
CA LYS A 281 20.09 2.71 13.13
C LYS A 281 20.95 1.45 13.09
N GLU A 282 20.64 0.51 12.20
CA GLU A 282 21.36 -0.76 12.05
C GLU A 282 22.52 -0.67 11.05
N ARG A 283 22.74 0.50 10.45
CA ARG A 283 23.80 0.74 9.48
C ARG A 283 25.17 0.56 10.12
N GLN A 284 26.05 -0.14 9.42
CA GLN A 284 27.47 -0.15 9.74
C GLN A 284 28.16 1.07 9.12
N ILE A 285 28.93 1.77 9.93
CA ILE A 285 29.64 3.00 9.57
C ILE A 285 30.94 2.61 8.88
N ASN A 286 31.35 3.37 7.86
CA ASN A 286 32.63 3.24 7.16
C ASN A 286 32.84 1.87 6.47
N VAL A 287 31.78 1.31 5.85
CA VAL A 287 31.83 0.02 5.14
C VAL A 287 31.76 0.23 3.62
N PRO A 288 32.69 -0.37 2.83
CA PRO A 288 32.61 -0.36 1.38
C PRO A 288 31.32 -0.98 0.86
N GLY A 289 30.76 -0.38 -0.18
CA GLY A 289 29.51 -0.85 -0.76
C GLY A 289 28.25 -0.31 -0.10
N SER A 290 28.36 0.62 0.85
CA SER A 290 27.21 1.28 1.47
C SER A 290 27.07 2.71 0.96
N ALA A 291 25.88 3.08 0.49
CA ALA A 291 25.53 4.46 0.11
C ALA A 291 24.15 4.82 0.66
N VAL A 292 23.96 6.04 1.15
CA VAL A 292 22.64 6.51 1.63
C VAL A 292 21.97 7.37 0.57
N THR A 293 20.65 7.24 0.48
CA THR A 293 19.83 8.06 -0.41
C THR A 293 18.50 8.42 0.22
N ALA A 294 17.89 9.46 -0.32
CA ALA A 294 16.59 9.97 0.07
C ALA A 294 15.54 9.50 -0.94
N LEU A 295 14.82 8.44 -0.61
CA LEU A 295 13.73 7.85 -1.40
C LEU A 295 12.43 8.64 -1.20
N LEU A 296 11.74 9.00 -2.27
CA LEU A 296 10.42 9.62 -2.22
C LEU A 296 9.34 8.55 -2.39
N GLN A 297 8.39 8.49 -1.46
CA GLN A 297 7.29 7.54 -1.50
C GLN A 297 5.98 8.21 -1.07
N GLY A 298 5.12 8.46 -2.05
CA GLY A 298 4.00 9.39 -1.88
C GLY A 298 4.55 10.79 -1.59
N SER A 299 4.08 11.43 -0.52
CA SER A 299 4.67 12.68 -0.05
C SER A 299 5.90 12.48 0.85
N ARG A 300 6.18 11.30 1.41
CA ARG A 300 7.26 11.19 2.40
C ARG A 300 8.62 10.93 1.75
N VAL A 301 9.64 11.57 2.31
CA VAL A 301 11.04 11.25 2.02
C VAL A 301 11.56 10.31 3.11
N PHE A 302 12.15 9.20 2.70
CA PHE A 302 12.78 8.21 3.57
C PHE A 302 14.27 8.16 3.27
N LEU A 303 15.09 8.19 4.31
CA LEU A 303 16.52 7.96 4.14
C LEU A 303 16.75 6.47 4.28
N ILE A 304 17.34 5.88 3.25
CA ILE A 304 17.57 4.44 3.15
C ILE A 304 19.00 4.15 2.71
N GLU A 305 19.53 3.05 3.20
CA GLU A 305 20.83 2.55 2.80
C GLU A 305 20.71 1.61 1.59
N VAL A 306 21.57 1.82 0.60
CA VAL A 306 21.80 0.96 -0.55
C VAL A 306 23.10 0.21 -0.30
N GLN A 307 23.01 -1.11 -0.33
CA GLN A 307 24.13 -2.00 -0.09
C GLN A 307 24.48 -2.76 -1.35
N ALA A 308 25.76 -2.74 -1.74
CA ALA A 308 26.30 -3.49 -2.84
C ALA A 308 27.43 -4.39 -2.33
N LEU A 309 27.40 -5.66 -2.75
CA LEU A 309 28.51 -6.59 -2.59
C LEU A 309 28.99 -6.99 -3.99
N VAL A 310 30.26 -6.71 -4.26
CA VAL A 310 30.89 -6.99 -5.54
C VAL A 310 32.03 -7.98 -5.32
N SER A 311 31.94 -9.16 -5.93
CA SER A 311 32.93 -10.23 -5.74
C SER A 311 33.33 -10.84 -7.07
N LYS A 312 34.62 -11.16 -7.23
CA LYS A 312 35.12 -11.76 -8.47
C LYS A 312 34.43 -13.10 -8.75
N THR A 313 33.82 -13.23 -9.93
CA THR A 313 33.16 -14.46 -10.35
C THR A 313 34.21 -15.56 -10.52
N ARG A 314 34.01 -16.70 -9.85
CA ARG A 314 34.97 -17.82 -9.89
C ARG A 314 34.69 -18.83 -11.01
N PHE A 315 33.43 -19.04 -11.36
CA PHE A 315 33.03 -19.99 -12.38
C PHE A 315 31.70 -19.58 -13.03
N GLY A 316 31.57 -19.82 -14.33
CA GLY A 316 30.35 -19.52 -15.09
C GLY A 316 30.16 -18.03 -15.36
N TYR A 317 28.90 -17.64 -15.53
CA TYR A 317 28.52 -16.25 -15.81
C TYR A 317 28.33 -15.45 -14.50
N PRO A 318 28.74 -14.18 -14.48
CA PRO A 318 28.55 -13.32 -13.31
C PRO A 318 27.09 -13.23 -12.88
N GLN A 319 26.87 -13.42 -11.58
CA GLN A 319 25.57 -13.36 -10.96
C GLN A 319 25.18 -11.92 -10.66
N ARG A 320 23.91 -11.57 -10.93
CA ARG A 320 23.34 -10.25 -10.63
C ARG A 320 22.08 -10.46 -9.83
N ARG A 321 22.08 -10.08 -8.56
CA ARG A 321 20.95 -10.29 -7.65
C ARG A 321 20.55 -8.97 -7.00
N VAL A 322 19.25 -8.79 -6.82
CA VAL A 322 18.66 -7.60 -6.22
C VAL A 322 17.63 -7.97 -5.18
N THR A 323 17.58 -7.20 -4.11
CA THR A 323 16.49 -7.19 -3.12
C THR A 323 16.05 -5.75 -2.93
N GLY A 324 14.78 -5.44 -3.22
CA GLY A 324 14.22 -4.09 -3.10
C GLY A 324 14.53 -3.14 -4.28
N PHE A 325 15.20 -3.59 -5.34
CA PHE A 325 15.51 -2.80 -6.54
C PHE A 325 15.16 -3.56 -7.83
N ASP A 326 15.01 -2.86 -8.94
CA ASP A 326 14.72 -3.48 -10.24
C ASP A 326 15.98 -4.11 -10.87
N LEU A 327 15.87 -5.38 -11.28
CA LEU A 327 16.99 -6.13 -11.85
C LEU A 327 17.43 -5.57 -13.21
N SER A 328 16.49 -5.13 -14.04
CA SER A 328 16.80 -4.59 -15.37
C SER A 328 17.55 -3.27 -15.26
N ARG A 329 17.14 -2.40 -14.32
CA ARG A 329 17.86 -1.16 -14.00
C ARG A 329 19.25 -1.43 -13.45
N LEU A 330 19.43 -2.40 -12.55
CA LEU A 330 20.77 -2.77 -12.09
C LEU A 330 21.67 -3.17 -13.28
N GLN A 331 21.16 -3.98 -14.22
CA GLN A 331 21.93 -4.40 -15.38
C GLN A 331 22.35 -3.23 -16.28
N LEU A 332 21.45 -2.25 -16.48
CA LEU A 332 21.76 -1.01 -17.21
C LEU A 332 22.84 -0.20 -16.50
N LEU A 333 22.74 -0.01 -15.17
CA LEU A 333 23.73 0.73 -14.39
C LEU A 333 25.10 0.05 -14.44
N ILE A 334 25.16 -1.28 -14.34
CA ILE A 334 26.41 -2.04 -14.49
C ILE A 334 27.01 -1.81 -15.88
N ALA A 335 26.20 -1.80 -16.94
CA ALA A 335 26.67 -1.55 -18.30
C ALA A 335 27.23 -0.12 -18.47
N VAL A 336 26.56 0.89 -17.88
CA VAL A 336 27.04 2.28 -17.87
C VAL A 336 28.37 2.38 -17.12
N LEU A 337 28.45 1.83 -15.91
CA LEU A 337 29.69 1.81 -15.11
C LEU A 337 30.84 1.12 -15.84
N ALA A 338 30.58 -0.03 -16.47
CA ALA A 338 31.59 -0.76 -17.23
C ALA A 338 32.07 0.03 -18.47
N LYS A 339 31.15 0.67 -19.21
CA LYS A 339 31.50 1.37 -20.46
C LYS A 339 32.10 2.75 -20.24
N ARG A 340 31.57 3.51 -19.28
CA ARG A 340 31.93 4.92 -19.05
C ARG A 340 33.08 5.08 -18.07
N LEU A 341 33.07 4.31 -16.98
CA LEU A 341 34.11 4.36 -15.95
C LEU A 341 35.18 3.27 -16.13
N ARG A 342 35.04 2.41 -17.16
CA ARG A 342 35.94 1.29 -17.46
C ARG A 342 36.10 0.30 -16.28
N LEU A 343 35.07 0.20 -15.43
CA LEU A 343 35.09 -0.74 -14.31
C LEU A 343 34.95 -2.18 -14.83
N PRO A 344 35.78 -3.15 -14.37
CA PRO A 344 35.80 -4.52 -14.88
C PRO A 344 34.62 -5.39 -14.41
N LEU A 345 33.42 -4.82 -14.25
CA LEU A 345 32.22 -5.49 -13.71
C LEU A 345 31.71 -6.67 -14.56
N ALA A 346 32.23 -6.86 -15.78
CA ALA A 346 31.96 -8.03 -16.60
C ALA A 346 32.47 -9.34 -15.99
N TYR A 347 33.35 -9.27 -14.97
CA TYR A 347 33.94 -10.44 -14.31
C TYR A 347 33.58 -10.54 -12.82
N TYR A 348 32.59 -9.78 -12.36
CA TYR A 348 32.20 -9.72 -10.96
C TYR A 348 30.72 -10.00 -10.78
N ASP A 349 30.43 -10.80 -9.77
CA ASP A 349 29.10 -10.95 -9.22
C ASP A 349 28.73 -9.67 -8.49
N VAL A 350 27.48 -9.21 -8.66
CA VAL A 350 26.95 -8.01 -8.01
C VAL A 350 25.66 -8.39 -7.30
N HIS A 351 25.67 -8.26 -5.98
CA HIS A 351 24.48 -8.39 -5.14
C HIS A 351 24.12 -7.01 -4.59
N LEU A 352 22.89 -6.59 -4.82
CA LEU A 352 22.36 -5.31 -4.35
C LEU A 352 21.21 -5.55 -3.37
N ASN A 353 21.22 -4.84 -2.25
CA ASN A 353 20.17 -4.89 -1.24
C ASN A 353 19.77 -3.47 -0.83
N ILE A 354 18.47 -3.22 -0.76
CA ILE A 354 17.93 -1.98 -0.19
C ILE A 354 17.56 -2.25 1.27
N ALA A 355 18.22 -1.54 2.19
CA ALA A 355 17.98 -1.70 3.62
C ALA A 355 16.54 -1.33 4.00
N GLY A 356 16.03 -1.97 5.05
CA GLY A 356 14.63 -1.84 5.46
C GLY A 356 13.63 -2.58 4.55
N GLY A 357 14.13 -3.29 3.51
CA GLY A 357 13.36 -4.09 2.57
C GLY A 357 12.23 -3.34 1.86
N LEU A 358 12.43 -2.03 1.70
CA LEU A 358 11.59 -1.16 0.89
C LEU A 358 11.85 -1.46 -0.59
N LYS A 359 10.80 -1.31 -1.41
CA LYS A 359 10.92 -1.33 -2.87
C LYS A 359 11.24 0.08 -3.35
N ALA A 360 12.48 0.29 -3.77
CA ALA A 360 13.02 1.57 -4.23
C ALA A 360 12.95 1.67 -5.76
N ASN A 361 11.75 1.95 -6.28
CA ASN A 361 11.48 1.99 -7.72
C ASN A 361 11.33 3.44 -8.23
N GLU A 362 12.41 4.22 -8.18
CA GLU A 362 12.43 5.55 -8.80
C GLU A 362 13.79 5.90 -9.43
N PRO A 363 13.84 6.81 -10.44
CA PRO A 363 15.07 7.24 -11.12
C PRO A 363 16.17 7.76 -10.17
N ALA A 364 15.78 8.47 -9.11
CA ALA A 364 16.71 9.09 -8.15
C ALA A 364 17.66 8.11 -7.43
N MET A 365 17.33 6.82 -7.45
CA MET A 365 18.12 5.73 -6.88
C MET A 365 19.33 5.30 -7.73
N ASP A 366 19.44 5.75 -8.97
CA ASP A 366 20.49 5.25 -9.87
C ASP A 366 21.90 5.64 -9.40
N LEU A 367 22.07 6.91 -9.02
CA LEU A 367 23.36 7.42 -8.53
C LEU A 367 23.84 6.72 -7.24
N PRO A 368 23.04 6.60 -6.16
CA PRO A 368 23.48 5.88 -4.95
C PRO A 368 23.78 4.40 -5.22
N VAL A 369 23.02 3.73 -6.11
CA VAL A 369 23.32 2.36 -6.53
C VAL A 369 24.66 2.30 -7.26
N ALA A 370 24.91 3.22 -8.20
CA ALA A 370 26.17 3.29 -8.94
C ALA A 370 27.37 3.53 -8.01
N LEU A 371 27.22 4.42 -7.02
CA LEU A 371 28.25 4.71 -6.02
C LEU A 371 28.49 3.53 -5.09
N ALA A 372 27.45 2.84 -4.61
CA ALA A 372 27.58 1.63 -3.80
C ALA A 372 28.37 0.55 -4.55
N ILE A 373 28.05 0.28 -5.82
CA ILE A 373 28.77 -0.69 -6.64
C ILE A 373 30.24 -0.28 -6.83
N ALA A 374 30.50 0.98 -7.14
CA ALA A 374 31.86 1.48 -7.31
C ALA A 374 32.67 1.40 -6.01
N SER A 375 32.04 1.71 -4.87
CA SER A 375 32.64 1.65 -3.54
C SER A 375 33.00 0.21 -3.16
N ALA A 376 32.08 -0.74 -3.38
CA ALA A 376 32.32 -2.16 -3.15
C ALA A 376 33.45 -2.71 -4.02
N LEU A 377 33.48 -2.35 -5.31
CA LEU A 377 34.51 -2.82 -6.24
C LEU A 377 35.90 -2.25 -5.90
N LYS A 378 35.97 -0.96 -5.56
CA LYS A 378 37.23 -0.30 -5.19
C LYS A 378 37.65 -0.58 -3.74
N ASN A 379 36.76 -1.16 -2.94
CA ASN A 379 36.94 -1.38 -1.50
C ASN A 379 37.25 -0.08 -0.73
N VAL A 380 36.58 1.01 -1.11
CA VAL A 380 36.71 2.33 -0.48
C VAL A 380 35.34 2.79 -0.02
N PRO A 381 35.11 3.00 1.29
CA PRO A 381 33.81 3.39 1.83
C PRO A 381 33.42 4.82 1.43
N LEU A 382 32.13 5.08 1.25
CA LEU A 382 31.61 6.44 1.18
C LEU A 382 31.52 7.04 2.59
N SER A 383 31.68 8.35 2.69
CA SER A 383 31.49 9.07 3.96
C SER A 383 30.06 8.87 4.48
N ASP A 384 29.93 8.61 5.79
CA ASP A 384 28.64 8.29 6.39
C ASP A 384 27.67 9.48 6.47
N ASP A 385 28.21 10.69 6.38
CA ASP A 385 27.48 11.97 6.40
C ASP A 385 27.05 12.43 4.99
N VAL A 386 27.27 11.60 3.96
CA VAL A 386 26.93 11.89 2.55
C VAL A 386 25.68 11.12 2.13
N ILE A 387 24.75 11.82 1.49
CA ILE A 387 23.69 11.21 0.68
C ILE A 387 23.97 11.37 -0.81
N ALA A 388 23.41 10.49 -1.63
CA ALA A 388 23.43 10.61 -3.08
C ALA A 388 22.04 10.49 -3.68
N VAL A 389 21.72 11.38 -4.62
CA VAL A 389 20.42 11.41 -5.30
C VAL A 389 20.67 11.79 -6.76
N GLY A 390 20.16 11.01 -7.70
CA GLY A 390 20.29 11.33 -9.12
C GLY A 390 19.89 10.18 -10.04
N GLU A 391 19.33 10.52 -11.19
CA GLU A 391 19.09 9.57 -12.28
C GLU A 391 20.35 9.43 -13.14
N VAL A 392 20.68 8.21 -13.56
CA VAL A 392 21.87 7.96 -14.40
C VAL A 392 21.41 7.59 -15.81
N GLY A 393 21.78 8.42 -16.78
CA GLY A 393 21.54 8.15 -18.18
C GLY A 393 22.56 7.17 -18.78
N LEU A 394 22.26 6.66 -19.98
CA LEU A 394 23.11 5.69 -20.68
C LEU A 394 24.45 6.28 -21.17
N GLN A 395 24.58 7.61 -21.24
CA GLN A 395 25.85 8.27 -21.51
C GLN A 395 26.69 8.46 -20.25
N GLY A 396 26.16 8.11 -19.07
CA GLY A 396 26.81 8.31 -17.78
C GLY A 396 26.57 9.70 -17.18
N GLU A 397 25.68 10.48 -17.77
CA GLU A 397 25.22 11.76 -17.26
C GLU A 397 24.32 11.58 -16.03
N VAL A 398 24.40 12.51 -15.08
CA VAL A 398 23.52 12.55 -13.90
C VAL A 398 22.43 13.59 -14.12
N ARG A 399 21.18 13.14 -14.14
CA ARG A 399 20.00 13.94 -14.50
C ARG A 399 19.21 14.37 -13.26
N GLY A 400 18.44 15.45 -13.42
CA GLY A 400 17.56 16.01 -12.41
C GLY A 400 16.51 15.01 -11.92
N VAL A 401 16.02 15.22 -10.69
CA VAL A 401 15.03 14.36 -10.05
C VAL A 401 13.87 15.17 -9.49
N VAL A 402 12.74 14.49 -9.27
CA VAL A 402 11.55 15.09 -8.67
C VAL A 402 11.78 15.38 -7.19
N ASP A 403 11.31 16.54 -6.73
CA ASP A 403 11.34 17.01 -5.35
C ASP A 403 12.73 16.96 -4.68
N LEU A 404 13.78 17.37 -5.42
CA LEU A 404 15.15 17.38 -4.91
C LEU A 404 15.30 18.21 -3.62
N GLU A 405 14.71 19.40 -3.56
CA GLU A 405 14.79 20.27 -2.37
C GLU A 405 14.24 19.58 -1.12
N ARG A 406 13.04 19.00 -1.23
CA ARG A 406 12.40 18.27 -0.15
C ARG A 406 13.24 17.09 0.35
N ARG A 407 13.91 16.38 -0.58
CA ARG A 407 14.85 15.30 -0.24
C ARG A 407 16.02 15.83 0.58
N LEU A 408 16.58 16.97 0.17
CA LEU A 408 17.73 17.60 0.83
C LEU A 408 17.35 18.17 2.21
N GLU A 409 16.20 18.79 2.34
CA GLU A 409 15.68 19.30 3.62
C GLU A 409 15.52 18.18 4.64
N GLU A 410 14.90 17.07 4.25
CA GLU A 410 14.72 15.91 5.14
C GLU A 410 16.05 15.27 5.52
N SER A 411 16.99 15.21 4.58
CA SER A 411 18.34 14.69 4.82
C SER A 411 19.10 15.55 5.84
N SER A 412 19.01 16.87 5.71
CA SER A 412 19.57 17.82 6.67
C SER A 412 18.94 17.68 8.06
N ARG A 413 17.61 17.50 8.12
CA ARG A 413 16.86 17.28 9.38
C ARG A 413 17.32 16.04 10.13
N LEU A 414 17.78 15.01 9.41
CA LEU A 414 18.31 13.76 9.97
C LEU A 414 19.82 13.79 10.26
N GLY A 415 20.48 14.93 10.03
CA GLY A 415 21.87 15.18 10.45
C GLY A 415 22.93 14.88 9.39
N PHE A 416 22.56 14.57 8.15
CA PHE A 416 23.53 14.49 7.06
C PHE A 416 24.14 15.87 6.80
N LYS A 417 25.39 15.90 6.33
CA LYS A 417 26.14 17.14 6.12
C LYS A 417 26.35 17.45 4.65
N GLN A 418 26.40 16.42 3.81
CA GLN A 418 26.75 16.54 2.40
C GLN A 418 25.76 15.80 1.51
N ALA A 419 25.56 16.31 0.30
CA ALA A 419 24.71 15.66 -0.70
C ALA A 419 25.33 15.72 -2.09
N ILE A 420 25.44 14.56 -2.73
CA ILE A 420 25.81 14.43 -4.15
C ILE A 420 24.51 14.49 -4.96
N ILE A 421 24.40 15.50 -5.82
CA ILE A 421 23.17 15.81 -6.54
C ILE A 421 23.45 16.12 -8.02
N PRO A 422 22.45 15.96 -8.92
CA PRO A 422 22.55 16.50 -10.27
C PRO A 422 22.80 18.01 -10.24
N SER A 423 23.32 18.55 -11.36
CA SER A 423 23.46 20.00 -11.60
C SER A 423 22.13 20.74 -11.80
N GLN A 424 21.06 20.32 -11.14
CA GLN A 424 19.75 20.96 -11.14
C GLN A 424 19.79 22.29 -10.35
N GLU A 425 18.95 23.24 -10.77
CA GLU A 425 18.74 24.49 -10.04
C GLU A 425 17.92 24.26 -8.77
N LEU A 426 18.25 25.01 -7.73
CA LEU A 426 17.58 25.00 -6.44
C LEU A 426 17.17 26.44 -6.14
N HIS A 427 15.93 26.63 -5.69
CA HIS A 427 15.34 27.90 -5.31
C HIS A 427 15.39 28.13 -3.79
N GLY A 428 15.43 27.06 -2.98
CA GLY A 428 15.47 27.11 -1.52
C GLY A 428 16.88 27.16 -0.90
N GLN A 429 16.97 27.65 0.35
CA GLN A 429 18.20 27.57 1.15
C GLN A 429 18.36 26.17 1.74
N ILE A 430 19.32 25.40 1.24
CA ILE A 430 19.61 24.05 1.73
C ILE A 430 20.76 24.07 2.74
N LYS A 431 20.53 23.50 3.93
CA LYS A 431 21.52 23.34 5.00
C LYS A 431 22.39 22.08 4.81
N LEU A 432 22.97 21.91 3.63
CA LEU A 432 23.90 20.83 3.28
C LEU A 432 25.01 21.38 2.39
N THR A 433 26.20 20.81 2.47
CA THR A 433 27.23 21.02 1.45
C THR A 433 26.85 20.22 0.20
N LEU A 434 26.62 20.93 -0.90
CA LEU A 434 26.13 20.33 -2.15
C LEU A 434 27.30 20.04 -3.09
N LEU A 435 27.46 18.76 -3.44
CA LEU A 435 28.37 18.28 -4.47
C LEU A 435 27.56 18.08 -5.76
N LYS A 436 27.48 19.13 -6.58
CA LYS A 436 26.80 19.06 -7.89
C LYS A 436 27.66 18.29 -8.87
N VAL A 437 27.08 17.28 -9.49
CA VAL A 437 27.76 16.41 -10.46
C VAL A 437 27.01 16.37 -11.78
N SER A 438 27.77 16.36 -12.87
CA SER A 438 27.26 16.23 -14.24
C SER A 438 27.31 14.80 -14.74
N SER A 439 28.17 13.97 -14.16
CA SER A 439 28.38 12.58 -14.58
C SER A 439 28.68 11.65 -13.41
N VAL A 440 28.42 10.36 -13.59
CA VAL A 440 28.72 9.32 -12.58
C VAL A 440 30.23 9.20 -12.36
N GLN A 441 31.04 9.45 -13.39
CA GLN A 441 32.49 9.47 -13.27
C GLN A 441 32.97 10.56 -12.31
N GLU A 442 32.40 11.76 -12.43
CA GLU A 442 32.68 12.88 -11.53
C GLU A 442 32.27 12.55 -10.10
N ALA A 443 31.07 11.99 -9.90
CA ALA A 443 30.58 11.56 -8.60
C ALA A 443 31.51 10.55 -7.93
N VAL A 444 31.93 9.51 -8.66
CA VAL A 444 32.86 8.49 -8.15
C VAL A 444 34.23 9.09 -7.83
N ASN A 445 34.75 10.01 -8.65
CA ASN A 445 36.06 10.61 -8.41
C ASN A 445 36.07 11.53 -7.18
N GLN A 446 34.99 12.26 -6.93
CA GLN A 446 34.90 13.17 -5.78
C GLN A 446 34.69 12.43 -4.45
N THR A 447 34.15 11.21 -4.47
CA THR A 447 33.69 10.52 -3.25
C THR A 447 34.43 9.22 -2.95
N ILE A 448 34.96 8.57 -3.99
CA ILE A 448 35.65 7.28 -3.92
C ILE A 448 36.99 7.45 -4.64
N ALA A 449 37.75 8.44 -4.17
CA ALA A 449 39.11 8.68 -4.61
C ALA A 449 40.00 7.50 -4.21
N SER A 450 40.87 7.11 -5.14
CA SER A 450 41.76 5.94 -5.12
C SER A 450 42.78 5.96 -3.99
#